data_AF-A0A7V4DFI8-F1
#
_entry.id   AF-A0A7V4DFI8-F1
#
_cell.length_a   1.000
_cell.length_b   1.000
_cell.length_c   1.000
_cell.angle_alpha   90.00
_cell.angle_beta   90.00
_cell.angle_gamma   90.00
#
_symmetry.space_group_name_H-M   'P 1'
#
loop_
_entity.id
_entity.type
_entity.pdbx_description
1 polymer ?
#
loop_
_entity_poly.entity_id
_entity_poly.type
_entity_poly.pdbx_seq_one_letter_code
_entity_poly.pdbx_strand_id
1 'polypeptide(L)'
;MRSNREGRGPRETPGLLHLEEFLERLFQWFANNRRDLPWRAEYSPYRVFVAEVMLAQTQVPRVVPYYCRFLERFPDVFALASALREEVLLAWEGLGY
;
A
#
# COMPACT_ATOMS: atom_id res chain seq x y z
N MET A 1 33.65 23.53 -24.68
CA MET A 1 32.64 22.61 -24.11
C MET A 1 32.15 23.19 -22.79
N ARG A 2 31.02 23.91 -22.80
CA ARG A 2 30.45 24.52 -21.59
C ARG A 2 29.61 23.48 -20.86
N SER A 3 30.00 23.17 -19.63
CA SER A 3 29.27 22.32 -18.68
C SER A 3 28.10 23.15 -18.12
N ASN A 4 26.87 22.81 -18.50
CA ASN A 4 25.67 23.45 -17.98
C ASN A 4 25.24 22.74 -16.68
N ARG A 5 25.76 23.20 -15.53
CA ARG A 5 25.16 22.93 -14.22
C ARG A 5 24.24 24.09 -13.88
N GLU A 6 23.01 24.05 -14.40
CA GLU A 6 21.95 24.90 -13.90
C GLU A 6 21.59 24.44 -12.49
N GLY A 7 21.83 25.34 -11.53
CA GLY A 7 21.49 25.13 -10.13
C GLY A 7 19.98 24.90 -9.99
N ARG A 8 19.61 23.89 -9.21
CA ARG A 8 18.27 23.84 -8.62
C ARG A 8 18.11 25.10 -7.77
N GLY A 9 17.34 26.06 -8.27
CA GLY A 9 16.86 27.20 -7.47
C GLY A 9 16.13 26.72 -6.22
N PRO A 10 15.97 27.57 -5.19
CA PRO A 10 15.27 27.22 -3.97
C PRO A 10 13.88 26.68 -4.31
N ARG A 11 13.52 25.51 -3.76
CA ARG A 11 12.17 24.98 -3.90
C ARG A 11 11.24 25.96 -3.18
N GLU A 12 10.48 26.73 -3.93
CA GLU A 12 9.42 27.56 -3.36
C GLU A 12 8.52 26.64 -2.54
N THR A 13 8.51 26.87 -1.23
CA THR A 13 7.64 26.12 -0.33
C THR A 13 6.25 26.69 -0.56
N PRO A 14 5.25 25.87 -0.99
CA PRO A 14 3.90 26.37 -1.14
C PRO A 14 3.47 27.03 0.18
N GLY A 15 2.97 28.26 0.12
CA GLY A 15 2.40 28.91 1.30
C GLY A 15 1.29 28.03 1.88
N LEU A 16 1.05 28.12 3.20
CA LEU A 16 0.11 27.24 3.91
C LEU A 16 -1.29 27.17 3.25
N LEU A 17 -1.77 28.29 2.69
CA LEU A 17 -3.02 28.36 1.93
C LEU A 17 -3.06 27.44 0.69
N HIS A 18 -1.94 27.32 -0.02
CA HIS A 18 -1.86 26.45 -1.20
C HIS A 18 -1.84 24.97 -0.82
N LEU A 19 -1.36 24.63 0.38
CA LEU A 19 -1.40 23.26 0.90
C LEU A 19 -2.81 22.86 1.30
N GLU A 20 -3.55 23.74 1.99
CA GLU A 20 -4.93 23.49 2.40
C GLU A 20 -5.85 23.23 1.20
N GLU A 21 -5.78 24.09 0.17
CA GLU A 21 -6.57 23.90 -1.05
C GLU A 21 -6.20 22.59 -1.77
N PHE A 22 -4.90 22.25 -1.83
CA PHE A 22 -4.45 21.00 -2.41
C PHE A 22 -4.99 19.77 -1.67
N LEU A 23 -4.90 19.77 -0.34
CA LEU A 23 -5.39 18.68 0.50
C LEU A 23 -6.90 18.52 0.38
N GLU A 24 -7.65 19.62 0.37
CA GLU A 24 -9.11 19.58 0.20
C GLU A 24 -9.49 18.94 -1.14
N ARG A 25 -8.87 19.39 -2.25
CA ARG A 25 -9.10 18.83 -3.58
C ARG A 25 -8.71 17.35 -3.66
N LEU A 26 -7.59 16.97 -3.05
CA LEU A 26 -7.14 15.58 -3.00
C LEU A 26 -8.11 14.69 -2.21
N PHE A 27 -8.60 15.15 -1.06
CA PHE A 27 -9.55 14.39 -0.25
C PHE A 27 -10.91 14.26 -0.94
N GLN A 28 -11.41 15.33 -1.57
CA GLN A 28 -12.64 15.27 -2.37
C GLN A 28 -12.51 14.30 -3.55
N TRP A 29 -11.40 14.35 -4.27
CA TRP A 29 -11.13 13.40 -5.35
C TRP A 29 -11.06 11.96 -4.82
N PHE A 30 -10.34 11.72 -3.72
CA PHE A 30 -10.19 10.40 -3.14
C PHE A 30 -11.52 9.83 -2.63
N ALA A 31 -12.36 10.65 -2.00
CA ALA A 31 -13.70 10.25 -1.56
C ALA A 31 -14.55 9.74 -2.73
N ASN A 32 -14.47 10.43 -3.89
CA ASN A 32 -15.28 10.12 -5.07
C ASN A 32 -14.68 9.03 -5.99
N ASN A 33 -13.36 8.84 -5.98
CA ASN A 33 -12.66 8.00 -6.97
C ASN A 33 -11.85 6.85 -6.35
N ARG A 34 -11.88 6.67 -5.02
CA ARG A 34 -11.17 5.56 -4.37
C ARG A 34 -11.62 4.22 -4.95
N ARG A 35 -10.65 3.40 -5.31
CA ARG A 35 -10.89 1.99 -5.63
C ARG A 35 -11.34 1.24 -4.39
N ASP A 36 -12.30 0.35 -4.57
CA ASP A 36 -12.68 -0.63 -3.57
C ASP A 36 -11.61 -1.72 -3.50
N LEU A 37 -10.94 -1.81 -2.35
CA LEU A 37 -9.84 -2.73 -2.11
C LEU A 37 -10.09 -3.42 -0.78
N PRO A 38 -9.90 -4.74 -0.67
CA PRO A 38 -10.34 -5.50 0.49
C PRO A 38 -9.65 -5.04 1.80
N TRP A 39 -8.39 -4.63 1.73
CA TRP A 39 -7.66 -4.05 2.88
C TRP A 39 -8.11 -2.63 3.27
N ARG A 40 -9.01 -2.00 2.52
CA ARG A 40 -9.62 -0.69 2.84
C ARG A 40 -11.06 -0.79 3.34
N ALA A 41 -11.64 -1.98 3.37
CA ALA A 41 -13.01 -2.21 3.84
C ALA A 41 -13.13 -2.07 5.36
N GLU A 42 -12.14 -2.58 6.10
CA GLU A 42 -12.09 -2.55 7.56
C GLU A 42 -10.65 -2.28 8.01
N TYR A 43 -10.48 -1.32 8.92
CA TYR A 43 -9.16 -1.01 9.46
C TYR A 43 -8.75 -2.06 10.50
N SER A 44 -7.65 -2.76 10.23
CA SER A 44 -6.95 -3.62 11.19
C SER A 44 -5.43 -3.51 10.96
N PRO A 45 -4.62 -3.28 12.01
CA PRO A 45 -3.17 -3.18 11.85
C PRO A 45 -2.56 -4.39 11.14
N TYR A 46 -3.02 -5.60 11.48
CA TYR A 46 -2.57 -6.84 10.85
C TYR A 46 -2.93 -6.90 9.36
N ARG A 47 -4.19 -6.59 9.04
CA ARG A 47 -4.71 -6.60 7.67
C ARG A 47 -4.03 -5.57 6.77
N VAL A 48 -3.76 -4.38 7.31
CA VAL A 48 -3.00 -3.34 6.60
C VAL A 48 -1.57 -3.81 6.39
N PHE A 49 -0.90 -4.31 7.42
CA PHE A 49 0.47 -4.81 7.31
C PHE A 49 0.62 -5.89 6.22
N VAL A 50 -0.24 -6.91 6.22
CA VAL A 50 -0.21 -7.98 5.21
C VAL A 50 -0.38 -7.40 3.79
N ALA A 51 -1.32 -6.49 3.59
CA ALA A 51 -1.55 -5.88 2.28
C ALA A 51 -0.32 -5.09 1.80
N GLU A 52 0.29 -4.28 2.67
CA GLU A 52 1.48 -3.48 2.32
C GLU A 52 2.67 -4.36 1.95
N VAL A 53 2.92 -5.46 2.70
CA VAL A 53 4.01 -6.40 2.38
C VAL A 53 3.79 -7.09 1.03
N MET A 54 2.56 -7.45 0.68
CA MET A 54 2.25 -8.03 -0.62
C MET A 54 2.36 -7.00 -1.76
N LEU A 55 1.90 -5.76 -1.53
CA LEU A 55 1.96 -4.66 -2.51
C LEU A 55 3.39 -4.23 -2.83
N ALA A 56 4.34 -4.43 -1.90
CA ALA A 56 5.75 -4.21 -2.16
C ALA A 56 6.32 -5.16 -3.23
N GLN A 57 5.72 -6.34 -3.42
CA GLN A 57 6.21 -7.38 -4.33
C GLN A 57 5.51 -7.35 -5.69
N THR A 58 4.24 -6.95 -5.75
CA THR A 58 3.47 -7.00 -6.99
C THR A 58 2.32 -5.99 -7.08
N GLN A 59 1.67 -5.94 -8.25
CA GLN A 59 0.61 -4.98 -8.54
C GLN A 59 -0.74 -5.38 -7.92
N VAL A 60 -1.57 -4.38 -7.63
CA VAL A 60 -2.90 -4.52 -7.00
C VAL A 60 -3.75 -5.68 -7.58
N PRO A 61 -3.93 -5.84 -8.91
CA PRO A 61 -4.78 -6.91 -9.45
C PRO A 61 -4.32 -8.31 -9.06
N ARG A 62 -3.01 -8.50 -8.88
CA ARG A 62 -2.44 -9.78 -8.43
C ARG A 62 -2.55 -9.95 -6.92
N VAL A 63 -2.39 -8.88 -6.14
CA VAL A 63 -2.47 -8.95 -4.67
C VAL A 63 -3.86 -9.34 -4.17
N VAL A 64 -4.93 -8.78 -4.74
CA VAL A 64 -6.31 -8.98 -4.25
C VAL A 64 -6.68 -10.45 -3.97
N PRO A 65 -6.56 -11.40 -4.93
CA PRO A 65 -6.91 -12.80 -4.68
C PRO A 65 -5.98 -13.50 -3.67
N TYR A 66 -4.71 -13.09 -3.59
CA TYR A 66 -3.77 -13.64 -2.61
C TYR A 66 -4.06 -13.16 -1.20
N TYR A 67 -4.34 -11.88 -1.06
CA TYR A 67 -4.72 -11.25 0.20
C TYR A 67 -5.95 -11.94 0.82
N CYS A 68 -7.00 -12.17 0.04
CA CYS A 68 -8.21 -12.83 0.52
C CYS A 68 -7.91 -14.26 1.02
N ARG A 69 -7.24 -15.09 0.21
CA ARG A 69 -6.88 -16.47 0.60
C ARG A 69 -5.94 -16.51 1.82
N PHE A 70 -5.00 -15.58 1.89
CA PHE A 70 -4.07 -15.50 3.01
C PHE A 70 -4.80 -15.19 4.32
N LEU A 71 -5.74 -14.24 4.31
CA LEU A 71 -6.53 -13.90 5.49
C LEU A 71 -7.61 -14.94 5.84
N GLU A 72 -8.08 -15.72 4.86
CA GLU A 72 -8.92 -16.89 5.15
C GLU A 72 -8.13 -17.95 5.95
N ARG A 73 -6.84 -18.14 5.63
CA ARG A 73 -5.98 -19.11 6.33
C ARG A 73 -5.39 -18.57 7.64
N PHE A 74 -4.99 -17.31 7.64
CA PHE A 74 -4.37 -16.62 8.77
C PHE A 74 -5.17 -15.34 9.06
N PRO A 75 -6.30 -15.44 9.78
CA PRO A 75 -7.21 -14.31 9.99
C PRO A 75 -6.63 -13.22 10.89
N ASP A 76 -5.67 -13.56 11.75
CA ASP A 76 -5.00 -12.65 12.67
C ASP A 76 -3.50 -12.99 12.83
N VAL A 77 -2.79 -12.11 13.55
CA VAL A 77 -1.36 -12.25 13.80
C VAL A 77 -1.00 -13.47 14.63
N PHE A 78 -1.90 -13.94 15.51
CA PHE A 78 -1.65 -15.10 16.36
C PHE A 78 -1.80 -16.40 15.58
N ALA A 79 -2.79 -16.47 14.68
CA ALA A 79 -2.95 -17.57 13.73
C ALA A 79 -1.73 -17.68 12.81
N LEU A 80 -1.22 -16.55 12.30
CA LEU A 80 0.02 -16.52 11.53
C LEU A 80 1.24 -16.97 12.34
N ALA A 81 1.38 -16.46 13.58
CA ALA A 81 2.51 -16.79 14.44
C ALA A 81 2.54 -18.25 14.89
N SER A 82 1.37 -18.91 14.94
CA SER A 82 1.24 -20.32 15.34
C SER A 82 1.38 -21.29 14.16
N ALA A 83 1.37 -20.78 12.92
CA ALA A 83 1.42 -21.60 11.71
C ALA A 83 2.83 -22.16 11.48
N LEU A 84 2.89 -23.32 10.82
CA LEU A 84 4.17 -23.84 10.35
C LEU A 84 4.72 -22.95 9.25
N ARG A 85 6.05 -22.77 9.23
CA ARG A 85 6.71 -21.93 8.23
C ARG A 85 6.38 -22.37 6.81
N GLU A 86 6.29 -23.67 6.58
CA GLU A 86 5.96 -24.26 5.29
C GLU A 86 4.54 -23.88 4.84
N GLU A 87 3.57 -23.86 5.75
CA GLU A 87 2.20 -23.43 5.44
C GLU A 87 2.14 -21.97 5.03
N VAL A 88 2.89 -21.11 5.72
CA VAL A 88 2.99 -19.69 5.40
C VAL A 88 3.61 -19.50 4.01
N LEU A 89 4.69 -20.21 3.71
CA LEU A 89 5.35 -20.15 2.41
C LEU A 89 4.44 -20.62 1.28
N LEU A 90 3.72 -21.73 1.47
CA LEU A 90 2.76 -22.25 0.49
C LEU A 90 1.63 -21.25 0.23
N ALA A 91 1.10 -20.59 1.27
CA ALA A 91 0.09 -19.55 1.11
C ALA A 91 0.63 -18.29 0.41
N TRP A 92 1.94 -18.07 0.46
CA TRP A 92 2.64 -16.93 -0.16
C TRP A 92 3.17 -17.23 -1.58
N GLU A 93 3.18 -18.50 -1.99
CA GLU A 93 3.79 -18.98 -3.24
C GLU A 93 3.15 -18.34 -4.48
N GLY A 94 3.97 -17.83 -5.41
CA GLY A 94 3.50 -17.23 -6.65
C GLY A 94 3.17 -15.72 -6.56
N LEU A 95 3.45 -15.05 -5.44
CA LEU A 95 3.46 -13.57 -5.36
C LEU A 95 4.75 -12.93 -5.91
N GLY A 96 5.82 -13.71 -6.11
CA GLY A 96 7.09 -13.21 -6.66
C GLY A 96 8.37 -13.82 -6.06
N TYR A 97 8.25 -14.96 -5.38
CA TYR A 97 9.38 -15.76 -4.85
C TYR A 97 9.36 -17.15 -5.46
#